data_AF-L2G263-F1
#
_entry.id   AF-L2G263-F1
#
_cell.length_a   1.000
_cell.length_b   1.000
_cell.length_c   1.000
_cell.angle_alpha   90.00
_cell.angle_beta   90.00
_cell.angle_gamma   90.00
#
_symmetry.space_group_name_H-M   'P 1'
#
loop_
_entity.id
_entity.type
_entity.pdbx_description
1 polymer ?
#
loop_
_entity_poly.entity_id
_entity_poly.type
_entity_poly.pdbx_seq_one_letter_code
_entity_poly.pdbx_strand_id
1 'polypeptide(L)'
;MAIVDIAVDQNISIGETNARIQMNASNARLASLFDDIGLTGCIERNVSQQGMVPQSIKSTTIEAVLGAAFKDGGMEAAHQVMQHLRLI
;
A
#
# COMPACT_ATOMS: atom_id res chain seq x y z
N MET A 1 9.53 -1.16 -11.06
CA MET A 1 8.53 -2.09 -11.62
C MET A 1 7.55 -2.52 -10.54
N ALA A 2 6.26 -2.60 -10.84
CA ALA A 2 5.23 -3.07 -9.89
C ALA A 2 5.13 -4.62 -9.88
N ILE A 3 4.34 -5.18 -8.95
CA ILE A 3 4.20 -6.64 -8.76
C ILE A 3 3.81 -7.35 -10.07
N VAL A 4 2.88 -6.77 -10.84
CA VAL A 4 2.41 -7.34 -12.11
C VAL A 4 3.48 -7.26 -13.19
N ASP A 5 4.20 -6.15 -13.30
CA ASP A 5 5.26 -6.01 -14.32
C ASP A 5 6.37 -7.04 -14.09
N ILE A 6 6.78 -7.23 -12.82
CA ILE A 6 7.77 -8.25 -12.45
C ILE A 6 7.25 -9.64 -12.82
N ALA A 7 5.96 -9.91 -12.60
CA ALA A 7 5.37 -11.20 -12.92
C ALA A 7 5.32 -11.47 -14.43
N VAL A 8 5.02 -10.45 -15.24
CA VAL A 8 5.05 -10.53 -16.70
C VAL A 8 6.47 -10.79 -17.19
N ASP A 9 7.45 -10.01 -16.71
CA ASP A 9 8.86 -10.16 -17.10
C ASP A 9 9.44 -11.53 -16.74
N GLN A 10 9.01 -12.08 -15.60
CA GLN A 10 9.46 -13.40 -15.12
C GLN A 10 8.59 -14.55 -15.64
N ASN A 11 7.63 -14.28 -16.52
CA ASN A 11 6.69 -15.25 -17.07
C ASN A 11 6.01 -16.11 -15.97
N ILE A 12 5.66 -15.46 -14.87
CA ILE A 12 5.04 -16.08 -13.70
C ILE A 12 3.57 -16.38 -14.00
N SER A 13 3.08 -17.53 -13.53
CA SER A 13 1.67 -17.89 -13.70
C SER A 13 0.73 -16.88 -13.04
N ILE A 14 -0.49 -16.75 -13.58
CA ILE A 14 -1.53 -15.88 -13.00
C ILE A 14 -1.82 -16.24 -11.54
N GLY A 15 -1.85 -17.54 -11.21
CA GLY A 15 -2.08 -18.00 -9.84
C GLY A 15 -1.01 -17.52 -8.86
N GLU A 16 0.26 -17.67 -9.23
CA GLU A 16 1.40 -17.19 -8.44
C GLU A 16 1.43 -15.65 -8.37
N THR A 17 1.09 -14.96 -9.47
CA THR A 17 0.97 -13.50 -9.50
C THR A 17 -0.09 -13.01 -8.51
N ASN A 18 -1.25 -13.64 -8.51
CA ASN A 18 -2.33 -13.32 -7.57
C ASN A 18 -1.90 -13.60 -6.11
N ALA A 19 -1.19 -14.69 -5.85
CA ALA A 19 -0.65 -14.97 -4.52
C ALA A 19 0.31 -13.86 -4.06
N ARG A 20 1.20 -13.39 -4.93
CA ARG A 20 2.12 -12.27 -4.64
C ARG A 20 1.40 -10.96 -4.38
N ILE A 21 0.36 -10.65 -5.15
CA ILE A 21 -0.50 -9.48 -4.90
C ILE A 21 -1.16 -9.59 -3.51
N GLN A 22 -1.73 -10.74 -3.17
CA GLN A 22 -2.38 -10.93 -1.87
C GLN A 22 -1.40 -10.81 -0.70
N MET A 23 -0.17 -11.33 -0.85
CA MET A 23 0.86 -11.24 0.19
C MET A 23 1.33 -9.81 0.43
N ASN A 24 1.47 -8.99 -0.62
CA ASN A 24 2.14 -7.68 -0.52
C ASN A 24 1.16 -6.49 -0.50
N ALA A 25 0.01 -6.62 -1.16
CA ALA A 25 -0.93 -5.51 -1.41
C ALA A 25 -2.36 -5.81 -0.93
N SER A 26 -2.56 -6.76 0.00
CA SER A 26 -3.87 -6.95 0.64
C SER A 26 -4.20 -5.81 1.60
N ASN A 27 -5.49 -5.48 1.74
CA ASN A 27 -5.96 -4.44 2.68
C ASN A 27 -5.46 -4.67 4.11
N ALA A 28 -5.37 -5.94 4.54
CA ALA A 28 -4.87 -6.28 5.86
C ALA A 28 -3.37 -5.92 6.01
N ARG A 29 -2.56 -6.26 4.99
CA ARG A 29 -1.14 -5.92 4.97
C ARG A 29 -0.91 -4.41 4.92
N LEU A 30 -1.65 -3.69 4.07
CA LEU A 30 -1.55 -2.23 3.96
C LEU A 30 -2.00 -1.53 5.26
N ALA A 31 -3.04 -2.03 5.92
CA ALA A 31 -3.48 -1.49 7.20
C ALA A 31 -2.48 -1.75 8.33
N SER A 32 -1.86 -2.94 8.37
CA SER A 32 -0.77 -3.22 9.31
C SER A 32 0.41 -2.31 9.07
N LEU A 33 0.80 -2.12 7.80
CA LEU A 33 1.89 -1.22 7.43
C LEU A 33 1.60 0.21 7.88
N PHE A 34 0.38 0.71 7.66
CA PHE A 34 -0.07 2.02 8.10
C PHE A 34 0.12 2.23 9.61
N ASP A 35 -0.17 1.21 10.41
CA ASP A 35 0.05 1.23 11.85
C ASP A 35 1.55 1.22 12.18
N ASP A 36 2.34 0.36 11.53
CA ASP A 36 3.79 0.21 11.75
C ASP A 36 4.57 1.51 11.51
N ILE A 37 4.18 2.28 10.50
CA ILE A 37 4.83 3.56 10.16
C ILE A 37 4.25 4.76 10.92
N GLY A 38 3.27 4.53 11.80
CA GLY A 38 2.72 5.57 12.68
C GLY A 38 1.80 6.59 11.99
N LEU A 39 1.27 6.30 10.80
CA LEU A 39 0.38 7.23 10.09
C LEU A 39 -0.98 7.44 10.80
N THR A 40 -1.31 6.63 11.81
CA THR A 40 -2.46 6.87 12.68
C THR A 40 -2.45 8.27 13.29
N GLY A 41 -1.27 8.84 13.56
CA GLY A 41 -1.14 10.21 14.08
C GLY A 41 -1.50 11.30 13.07
N CYS A 42 -1.52 10.97 11.78
CA CYS A 42 -1.84 11.91 10.69
C CYS A 42 -3.33 11.93 10.33
N ILE A 43 -4.15 11.03 10.93
CA ILE A 43 -5.58 10.95 10.67
C ILE A 43 -6.34 11.71 11.75
N GLU A 44 -7.19 12.64 11.32
CA GLU A 44 -8.21 13.22 12.18
C GLU A 44 -9.22 12.15 12.59
N ARG A 45 -9.27 11.87 13.89
CA ARG A 45 -10.02 10.74 14.44
C ARG A 45 -11.39 11.18 14.90
N ASN A 46 -12.40 10.39 14.55
CA ASN A 46 -13.75 10.62 15.04
C ASN A 46 -13.88 10.16 16.51
N VAL A 47 -14.16 11.11 17.40
CA VAL A 47 -14.34 10.87 18.84
C VAL A 47 -15.47 9.88 19.11
N SER A 48 -16.54 9.88 18.30
CA SER A 48 -17.66 8.94 18.44
C SER A 48 -17.29 7.48 18.13
N GLN A 49 -16.18 7.24 17.43
CA GLN A 49 -15.63 5.91 17.16
C GLN A 49 -14.53 5.53 18.16
N GLN A 50 -14.46 6.22 19.31
CA GLN A 50 -13.42 6.04 20.32
C GLN A 50 -12.00 6.22 19.75
N GLY A 51 -11.87 6.98 18.67
CA GLY A 51 -10.61 7.21 17.99
C GLY A 51 -10.08 6.01 17.18
N MET A 52 -10.89 4.98 16.92
CA MET A 52 -10.51 3.90 16.02
C MET A 52 -10.48 4.37 14.57
N VAL A 53 -9.43 3.97 13.84
CA VAL A 53 -9.34 4.16 12.39
C VAL A 53 -9.68 2.82 11.72
N PRO A 54 -10.73 2.74 10.88
CA PRO A 54 -11.10 1.50 10.20
C PRO A 54 -10.00 0.98 9.26
N GLN A 55 -9.89 -0.34 9.12
CA GLN A 55 -8.89 -0.99 8.24
C GLN A 55 -8.95 -0.46 6.80
N SER A 56 -10.15 -0.24 6.26
CA SER A 56 -10.35 0.30 4.92
C SER A 56 -9.76 1.71 4.77
N ILE A 57 -9.91 2.57 5.78
CA ILE A 57 -9.32 3.92 5.77
C ILE A 57 -7.80 3.81 5.81
N LYS A 58 -7.24 2.92 6.65
CA LYS A 58 -5.80 2.69 6.72
C LYS A 58 -5.22 2.25 5.37
N SER A 59 -5.82 1.23 4.74
CA SER A 59 -5.36 0.72 3.44
C SER A 59 -5.50 1.76 2.33
N THR A 60 -6.65 2.43 2.25
CA THR A 60 -6.90 3.49 1.25
C THR A 60 -5.96 4.68 1.45
N THR A 61 -5.54 4.98 2.68
CA THR A 61 -4.56 6.03 2.92
C THR A 61 -3.21 5.67 2.29
N ILE A 62 -2.73 4.43 2.44
CA ILE A 62 -1.49 3.98 1.79
C ILE A 62 -1.60 4.05 0.26
N GLU A 63 -2.71 3.60 -0.30
CA GLU A 63 -2.98 3.72 -1.75
C GLU A 63 -2.98 5.19 -2.21
N ALA A 64 -3.58 6.08 -1.42
CA ALA A 64 -3.61 7.51 -1.72
C ALA A 64 -2.22 8.15 -1.67
N VAL A 65 -1.36 7.77 -0.71
CA VAL A 65 0.04 8.23 -0.66
C VAL A 65 0.81 7.78 -1.89
N LEU A 66 0.65 6.51 -2.30
CA LEU A 66 1.28 5.99 -3.52
C LEU A 66 0.77 6.70 -4.77
N GLY A 67 -0.54 6.94 -4.85
CA GLY A 67 -1.17 7.69 -5.93
C GLY A 67 -0.70 9.15 -6.00
N ALA A 68 -0.52 9.80 -4.85
CA ALA A 68 0.04 11.15 -4.77
C ALA A 68 1.49 11.19 -5.25
N ALA A 69 2.34 10.27 -4.78
CA ALA A 69 3.73 10.16 -5.23
C ALA A 69 3.83 9.92 -6.75
N PHE A 70 2.97 9.05 -7.29
CA PHE A 70 2.88 8.82 -8.73
C PHE A 70 2.44 10.08 -9.49
N LYS A 71 1.45 10.80 -8.97
CA LYS A 71 0.93 12.01 -9.60
C LYS A 71 1.98 13.13 -9.64
N ASP A 72 2.78 13.27 -8.59
CA ASP A 72 3.74 14.36 -8.45
C ASP A 72 5.09 14.06 -9.11
N GLY A 73 5.54 12.79 -9.11
CA GLY A 73 6.88 12.41 -9.57
C GLY A 73 6.93 11.20 -10.50
N GLY A 74 5.78 10.74 -10.99
CA GLY A 74 5.70 9.59 -11.90
C GLY A 74 6.05 8.26 -11.21
N MET A 75 6.33 7.25 -12.04
CA MET A 75 6.55 5.89 -11.56
C MET A 75 7.79 5.75 -10.68
N GLU A 76 8.86 6.51 -10.95
CA GLU A 76 10.09 6.50 -10.15
C GLU A 76 9.83 6.95 -8.71
N ALA A 77 9.11 8.05 -8.52
CA ALA A 77 8.76 8.54 -7.19
C ALA A 77 7.85 7.55 -6.45
N ALA A 78 6.83 7.00 -7.13
CA ALA A 78 5.97 5.98 -6.54
C ALA A 78 6.77 4.71 -6.15
N HIS A 79 7.73 4.30 -6.98
CA HIS A 79 8.57 3.13 -6.72
C HIS A 79 9.47 3.34 -5.49
N GLN A 80 10.05 4.53 -5.32
CA GLN A 80 10.82 4.87 -4.11
C GLN A 80 9.95 4.78 -2.85
N VAL A 81 8.70 5.25 -2.91
CA VAL A 81 7.76 5.10 -1.79
C VAL A 81 7.44 3.63 -1.55
N MET A 82 7.17 2.83 -2.58
CA MET A 82 6.92 1.39 -2.44
C MET A 82 8.10 0.65 -1.78
N GLN A 83 9.34 0.97 -2.15
CA GLN A 83 10.55 0.42 -1.53
C GLN A 83 10.67 0.85 -0.06
N HIS A 84 10.45 2.13 0.23
CA HIS A 84 10.50 2.65 1.61
C HIS A 84 9.46 1.96 2.52
N LEU A 85 8.29 1.70 1.96
CA LEU A 85 7.18 1.01 2.61
C LEU A 85 7.31 -0.53 2.64
N ARG A 86 8.35 -1.10 2.01
CA ARG A 86 8.58 -2.55 1.89
C ARG A 86 7.39 -3.30 1.29
N LEU A 87 6.80 -2.72 0.25
CA LEU A 87 5.73 -3.34 -0.54
C LEU A 87 6.29 -4.17 -1.71
N ILE A 88 7.53 -3.90 -2.10
CA ILE A 88 8.31 -4.56 -3.14
C ILE A 88 9.79 -4.57 -2.77
#